data_AF-A0A846TVH8-F1
#
_entry.id   AF-A0A846TVH8-F1
#
_cell.length_a   1.000
_cell.length_b   1.000
_cell.length_c   1.000
_cell.angle_alpha   90.00
_cell.angle_beta   90.00
_cell.angle_gamma   90.00
#
_symmetry.space_group_name_H-M   'P 1'
#
loop_
_entity.id
_entity.type
_entity.pdbx_description
1 polymer ?
#
loop_
_entity_poly.entity_id
_entity_poly.type
_entity_poly.pdbx_seq_one_letter_code
_entity_poly.pdbx_strand_id
1 'polypeptide(L)'
;NSGELLKVKDGRNGAYPESFNKEGSHDLTKVARFESYRGFLFGSLNPDVKPLEEHLGDATKVIDSIVDQSPDGLEVLRGASTYTYDGNWKVQAENGADGYHVTSVHWNYAATTPRRSSGDSTNTTKAMDAGKWGKQKGGFYSFEHGHLLLWQEWGNPQDRPLWDRREELVEKYGDEMANFMVNISRNLCLYPNVYIMDQFSSQIRTFRPISADKTEVTIYCI
;
A
#
# COMPACT_ATOMS: atom_id res chain seq x y z
N ASN A 1 -4.27 13.86 -20.94
CA ASN A 1 -3.81 13.42 -22.28
C ASN A 1 -4.63 12.19 -22.64
N SER A 2 -5.35 12.18 -23.77
CA SER A 2 -6.28 11.11 -24.19
C SER A 2 -5.60 9.89 -24.81
N GLY A 3 -4.30 9.98 -25.11
CA GLY A 3 -3.55 8.94 -25.82
C GLY A 3 -3.69 8.99 -27.34
N GLU A 4 -4.46 9.93 -27.86
CA GLU A 4 -4.69 10.13 -29.30
C GLU A 4 -3.42 10.63 -30.01
N LEU A 5 -3.14 10.09 -31.21
CA LEU A 5 -2.10 10.60 -32.08
C LEU A 5 -2.52 11.95 -32.69
N LEU A 6 -2.07 13.03 -32.07
CA LEU A 6 -2.46 14.38 -32.51
C LEU A 6 -1.76 14.83 -33.80
N LYS A 7 -0.49 14.47 -33.98
CA LYS A 7 0.31 14.95 -35.10
C LYS A 7 1.49 14.03 -35.39
N VAL A 8 1.79 13.92 -36.67
CA VAL A 8 2.98 13.23 -37.19
C VAL A 8 3.85 14.25 -37.91
N LYS A 9 5.17 14.17 -37.71
CA LYS A 9 6.12 14.99 -38.45
C LYS A 9 5.98 14.71 -39.94
N ASP A 10 5.95 15.77 -40.75
CA ASP A 10 5.77 15.70 -42.20
C ASP A 10 4.50 14.96 -42.65
N GLY A 11 3.43 14.91 -41.85
CA GLY A 11 2.20 14.17 -42.19
C GLY A 11 1.53 14.51 -43.52
N ARG A 12 1.86 15.67 -44.14
CA ARG A 12 1.41 16.04 -45.49
C ARG A 12 2.36 15.61 -46.62
N ASN A 13 3.67 15.55 -46.34
CA ASN A 13 4.73 15.42 -47.37
C ASN A 13 5.59 14.15 -47.19
N GLY A 14 5.44 13.44 -46.07
CA GLY A 14 6.31 12.35 -45.63
C GLY A 14 5.93 10.97 -46.15
N ALA A 15 5.13 10.90 -47.23
CA ALA A 15 4.67 9.65 -47.84
C ALA A 15 3.98 8.66 -46.87
N TYR A 16 3.33 9.16 -45.81
CA TYR A 16 2.48 8.34 -44.96
C TYR A 16 1.22 7.88 -45.72
N PRO A 17 0.74 6.65 -45.50
CA PRO A 17 -0.54 6.23 -46.07
C PRO A 17 -1.68 7.08 -45.50
N GLU A 18 -2.77 7.25 -46.26
CA GLU A 18 -3.93 8.05 -45.82
C GLU A 18 -4.53 7.54 -44.50
N SER A 19 -4.37 6.25 -44.20
CA SER A 19 -4.81 5.59 -42.97
C SER A 19 -3.94 5.88 -41.74
N PHE A 20 -2.75 6.48 -41.90
CA PHE A 20 -1.72 6.53 -40.84
C PHE A 20 -2.15 7.28 -39.57
N ASN A 21 -3.00 8.29 -39.69
CA ASN A 21 -3.57 8.97 -38.52
C ASN A 21 -5.08 9.08 -38.63
N LYS A 22 -5.71 7.92 -38.88
CA LYS A 22 -7.16 7.75 -38.93
C LYS A 22 -7.57 6.68 -37.94
N GLU A 23 -8.74 6.87 -37.35
CA GLU A 23 -9.45 5.85 -36.55
C GLU A 23 -8.59 5.24 -35.43
N GLY A 24 -7.69 6.03 -34.85
CA GLY A 24 -6.80 5.60 -33.78
C GLY A 24 -5.75 4.57 -34.18
N SER A 25 -5.45 4.44 -35.47
CA SER A 25 -4.47 3.46 -36.01
C SER A 25 -3.10 3.46 -35.32
N HIS A 26 -2.69 4.60 -34.75
CA HIS A 26 -1.41 4.76 -34.06
C HIS A 26 -1.57 5.51 -32.72
N ASP A 27 -2.77 5.47 -32.13
CA ASP A 27 -2.98 5.94 -30.77
C ASP A 27 -2.17 5.09 -29.77
N LEU A 28 -1.90 5.65 -28.59
CA LEU A 28 -1.32 4.88 -27.50
C LEU A 28 -2.27 3.74 -27.12
N THR A 29 -1.70 2.55 -26.91
CA THR A 29 -2.46 1.40 -26.41
C THR A 29 -3.08 1.72 -25.06
N LYS A 30 -4.41 1.63 -24.99
CA LYS A 30 -5.15 1.86 -23.75
C LYS A 30 -4.99 0.67 -22.80
N VAL A 31 -4.89 0.94 -21.51
CA VAL A 31 -5.08 -0.08 -20.47
C VAL A 31 -6.55 -0.51 -20.55
N ALA A 32 -6.80 -1.83 -20.61
CA ALA A 32 -8.12 -2.36 -20.93
C ALA A 32 -9.19 -2.00 -19.89
N ARG A 33 -8.83 -1.99 -18.60
CA ARG A 33 -9.65 -1.46 -17.50
C ARG A 33 -8.79 -0.60 -16.60
N PHE A 34 -9.29 0.57 -16.25
CA PHE A 34 -8.63 1.51 -15.37
C PHE A 34 -9.66 2.13 -14.43
N GLU A 35 -9.55 1.83 -13.15
CA GLU A 35 -10.53 2.18 -12.14
C GLU A 35 -9.84 2.77 -10.91
N SER A 36 -10.57 3.57 -10.14
CA SER A 36 -10.08 4.23 -8.94
C SER A 36 -10.92 3.78 -7.75
N TYR A 37 -10.27 3.41 -6.66
CA TYR A 37 -10.92 3.16 -5.38
C TYR A 37 -10.28 4.04 -4.31
N ARG A 38 -11.04 4.97 -3.73
CA ARG A 38 -10.56 5.94 -2.71
C ARG A 38 -9.26 6.68 -3.10
N GLY A 39 -9.05 6.95 -4.39
CA GLY A 39 -7.86 7.63 -4.91
C GLY A 39 -6.71 6.70 -5.30
N PHE A 40 -6.77 5.41 -4.95
CA PHE A 40 -5.82 4.41 -5.45
C PHE A 40 -6.22 3.97 -6.86
N LEU A 41 -5.30 4.10 -7.81
CA LEU A 41 -5.53 3.84 -9.22
C LEU A 41 -5.06 2.43 -9.59
N PHE A 42 -5.94 1.62 -10.16
CA PHE A 42 -5.65 0.25 -10.58
C PHE A 42 -5.90 0.08 -12.08
N GLY A 43 -5.06 -0.74 -12.71
CA GLY A 43 -5.16 -1.06 -14.12
C GLY A 43 -5.12 -2.57 -14.37
N SER A 44 -5.98 -3.07 -15.26
CA SER A 44 -5.92 -4.42 -15.79
C SER A 44 -5.67 -4.39 -17.29
N LEU A 45 -4.75 -5.25 -17.75
CA LEU A 45 -4.53 -5.51 -19.17
C LEU A 45 -5.58 -6.47 -19.75
N ASN A 46 -6.27 -7.22 -18.90
CA ASN A 46 -7.39 -8.08 -19.30
C ASN A 46 -8.70 -7.27 -19.21
N PRO A 47 -9.47 -7.13 -20.31
CA PRO A 47 -10.77 -6.46 -20.28
C PRO A 47 -11.85 -7.28 -19.54
N ASP A 48 -11.69 -8.60 -19.46
CA ASP A 48 -12.64 -9.52 -18.83
C ASP A 48 -12.25 -9.76 -17.36
N VAL A 49 -12.45 -8.72 -16.56
CA VAL A 49 -12.21 -8.73 -15.11
C VAL A 49 -13.42 -8.15 -14.39
N LYS A 50 -13.58 -8.54 -13.12
CA LYS A 50 -14.56 -7.97 -12.22
C LYS A 50 -14.36 -6.45 -12.08
N PRO A 51 -15.42 -5.68 -11.77
CA PRO A 51 -15.28 -4.31 -11.28
C PRO A 51 -14.30 -4.27 -10.09
N LEU A 52 -13.54 -3.19 -9.96
CA LEU A 52 -12.48 -3.06 -8.97
C LEU A 52 -12.98 -3.27 -7.54
N GLU A 53 -14.13 -2.68 -7.19
CA GLU A 53 -14.72 -2.82 -5.86
C GLU A 53 -15.09 -4.27 -5.53
N GLU A 54 -15.62 -5.02 -6.52
CA GLU A 54 -15.91 -6.45 -6.34
C GLU A 54 -14.63 -7.28 -6.24
N HIS A 55 -13.58 -6.94 -6.98
CA HIS A 55 -12.28 -7.60 -6.87
C HIS A 55 -11.64 -7.38 -5.49
N LEU A 56 -11.69 -6.14 -4.97
CA LEU A 56 -11.17 -5.80 -3.65
C LEU A 56 -11.99 -6.46 -2.52
N GLY A 57 -13.30 -6.64 -2.72
CA GLY A 57 -14.18 -7.29 -1.76
C GLY A 57 -14.06 -6.68 -0.36
N ASP A 58 -13.94 -7.50 0.67
CA ASP A 58 -13.83 -7.02 2.06
C ASP A 58 -12.53 -6.26 2.39
N ALA A 59 -11.51 -6.31 1.52
CA ALA A 59 -10.31 -5.51 1.70
C ALA A 59 -10.60 -3.99 1.60
N THR A 60 -11.70 -3.62 0.94
CA THR A 60 -12.21 -2.23 0.88
C THR A 60 -12.36 -1.61 2.27
N LYS A 61 -12.89 -2.36 3.24
CA LYS A 61 -13.06 -1.89 4.63
C LYS A 61 -11.73 -1.49 5.28
N VAL A 62 -10.64 -2.19 4.92
CA VAL A 62 -9.31 -1.86 5.41
C VAL A 62 -8.77 -0.62 4.71
N ILE A 63 -8.93 -0.50 3.39
CA ILE A 63 -8.54 0.70 2.63
C ILE A 63 -9.27 1.93 3.17
N ASP A 64 -10.60 1.83 3.33
CA ASP A 64 -11.44 2.88 3.91
C ASP A 64 -10.91 3.26 5.30
N SER A 65 -10.63 2.29 6.17
CA SER A 65 -10.10 2.56 7.52
C SER A 65 -8.74 3.27 7.54
N ILE A 66 -7.95 3.19 6.47
CA ILE A 66 -6.66 3.90 6.34
C ILE A 66 -6.92 5.31 5.79
N VAL A 67 -7.79 5.44 4.79
CA VAL A 67 -8.11 6.74 4.16
C VAL A 67 -8.89 7.64 5.11
N ASP A 68 -9.86 7.09 5.84
CA ASP A 68 -10.77 7.80 6.73
C ASP A 68 -10.11 8.35 8.01
N GLN A 69 -8.83 8.03 8.23
CA GLN A 69 -8.01 8.64 9.29
C GLN A 69 -7.77 10.15 9.06
N SER A 70 -7.90 10.61 7.82
CA SER A 70 -7.77 12.00 7.43
C SER A 70 -9.09 12.48 6.80
N PRO A 71 -9.66 13.62 7.25
CA PRO A 71 -10.86 14.17 6.63
C PRO A 71 -10.63 14.60 5.17
N ASP A 72 -9.38 14.88 4.80
CA ASP A 72 -8.99 15.32 3.44
C ASP A 72 -8.55 14.15 2.54
N GLY A 73 -8.58 12.92 3.07
CA GLY A 73 -8.04 11.73 2.39
C GLY A 73 -6.51 11.63 2.51
N LEU A 74 -5.90 10.86 1.61
CA LEU A 74 -4.47 10.57 1.60
C LEU A 74 -3.81 11.17 0.36
N GLU A 75 -2.56 11.62 0.52
CA GLU A 75 -1.70 12.00 -0.58
C GLU A 75 -0.40 11.21 -0.56
N VAL A 76 0.13 10.88 -1.73
CA VAL A 76 1.48 10.32 -1.82
C VAL A 76 2.48 11.45 -1.68
N LEU A 77 3.31 11.40 -0.65
CA LEU A 77 4.39 12.37 -0.46
C LEU A 77 5.39 12.26 -1.60
N ARG A 78 5.86 13.42 -2.09
CA ARG A 78 6.79 13.46 -3.22
C ARG A 78 8.10 12.76 -2.88
N GLY A 79 8.37 11.66 -3.57
CA GLY A 79 9.58 10.86 -3.43
C GLY A 79 9.25 9.38 -3.34
N ALA A 80 10.25 8.54 -3.52
CA ALA A 80 10.14 7.12 -3.32
C ALA A 80 11.50 6.54 -2.94
N SER A 81 11.49 5.41 -2.24
CA SER A 81 12.68 4.58 -2.07
C SER A 81 12.54 3.35 -2.95
N THR A 82 13.49 3.16 -3.87
CA THR A 82 13.50 2.04 -4.80
C THR A 82 14.80 1.26 -4.65
N TYR A 83 14.69 -0.06 -4.55
CA TYR A 83 15.83 -0.97 -4.55
C TYR A 83 15.46 -2.26 -5.29
N THR A 84 16.48 -3.07 -5.59
CA THR A 84 16.28 -4.42 -6.12
C THR A 84 16.81 -5.46 -5.14
N TYR A 85 16.24 -6.65 -5.16
CA TYR A 85 16.80 -7.80 -4.47
C TYR A 85 16.71 -9.06 -5.34
N ASP A 86 17.64 -9.98 -5.09
CA ASP A 86 17.77 -11.24 -5.82
C ASP A 86 16.82 -12.30 -5.21
N GLY A 87 15.54 -12.13 -5.47
CA GLY A 87 14.52 -13.14 -5.17
C GLY A 87 13.19 -12.85 -5.85
N ASN A 88 12.31 -13.85 -5.80
CA ASN A 88 11.00 -13.78 -6.44
C ASN A 88 10.04 -12.87 -5.68
N TRP A 89 9.31 -12.00 -6.39
CA TRP A 89 8.36 -11.05 -5.80
C TRP A 89 7.37 -11.68 -4.81
N LYS A 90 7.01 -12.95 -4.99
CA LYS A 90 6.11 -13.69 -4.09
C LYS A 90 6.65 -13.82 -2.67
N VAL A 91 7.98 -13.88 -2.49
CA VAL A 91 8.61 -13.94 -1.15
C VAL A 91 8.33 -12.66 -0.35
N GLN A 92 8.30 -11.50 -1.03
CA GLN A 92 7.87 -10.25 -0.37
C GLN A 92 6.37 -10.22 -0.11
N ALA A 93 5.58 -10.78 -1.03
CA ALA A 93 4.14 -10.85 -0.87
C ALA A 93 3.71 -11.77 0.29
N GLU A 94 4.36 -12.91 0.49
CA GLU A 94 4.09 -13.79 1.64
C GLU A 94 4.65 -13.21 2.94
N ASN A 95 5.84 -12.60 2.89
CA ASN A 95 6.50 -12.03 4.08
C ASN A 95 5.66 -10.93 4.74
N GLY A 96 4.98 -10.08 3.96
CA GLY A 96 4.16 -9.03 4.53
C GLY A 96 2.94 -9.56 5.31
N ALA A 97 2.51 -10.80 5.05
CA ALA A 97 1.46 -11.48 5.81
C ALA A 97 2.02 -12.34 6.97
N ASP A 98 3.33 -12.51 7.06
CA ASP A 98 4.00 -13.35 8.04
C ASP A 98 4.36 -12.55 9.31
N GLY A 99 3.55 -12.68 10.37
CA GLY A 99 3.88 -12.09 11.67
C GLY A 99 4.98 -12.82 12.45
N TYR A 100 5.30 -14.07 12.10
CA TYR A 100 6.22 -14.93 12.85
C TYR A 100 7.68 -14.49 12.70
N HIS A 101 8.10 -14.07 11.49
CA HIS A 101 9.48 -13.64 11.27
C HIS A 101 9.89 -12.44 12.13
N VAL A 102 8.93 -11.63 12.59
CA VAL A 102 9.25 -10.31 13.16
C VAL A 102 10.10 -10.40 14.42
N THR A 103 9.78 -11.33 15.32
CA THR A 103 10.52 -11.50 16.57
C THR A 103 11.91 -12.11 16.38
N SER A 104 12.14 -12.78 15.24
CA SER A 104 13.40 -13.47 14.95
C SER A 104 14.33 -12.62 14.07
N VAL A 105 13.81 -12.10 12.95
CA VAL A 105 14.58 -11.37 11.94
C VAL A 105 14.78 -9.90 12.33
N HIS A 106 13.78 -9.28 12.98
CA HIS A 106 13.85 -7.86 13.40
C HIS A 106 14.31 -7.68 14.85
N TRP A 107 14.94 -8.69 15.48
CA TRP A 107 15.39 -8.63 16.88
C TRP A 107 16.22 -7.37 17.18
N ASN A 108 17.19 -7.03 16.32
CA ASN A 108 18.03 -5.85 16.54
C ASN A 108 17.21 -4.55 16.55
N TYR A 109 16.21 -4.43 15.67
CA TYR A 109 15.31 -3.29 15.65
C TYR A 109 14.50 -3.22 16.96
N ALA A 110 13.89 -4.33 17.36
CA ALA A 110 13.11 -4.44 18.60
C ALA A 110 13.95 -4.18 19.87
N ALA A 111 15.24 -4.52 19.86
CA ALA A 111 16.17 -4.24 20.96
C ALA A 111 16.65 -2.77 20.98
N THR A 112 16.63 -2.08 19.82
CA THR A 112 17.17 -0.72 19.70
C THR A 112 16.11 0.35 19.94
N THR A 113 14.86 0.16 19.51
CA THR A 113 13.81 1.18 19.66
C THR A 113 13.52 1.60 21.12
N PRO A 114 13.57 0.73 22.14
CA PRO A 114 13.33 1.12 23.54
C PRO A 114 14.37 2.11 24.09
N ARG A 115 15.54 2.24 23.45
CA ARG A 115 16.58 3.19 23.87
C ARG A 115 16.09 4.65 23.83
N ARG A 116 15.06 4.95 23.03
CA ARG A 116 14.40 6.27 22.98
C ARG A 116 13.57 6.57 24.23
N SER A 117 12.94 5.56 24.82
CA SER A 117 12.12 5.72 26.03
C SER A 117 12.91 5.45 27.32
N SER A 118 13.99 4.66 27.28
CA SER A 118 14.86 4.40 28.44
C SER A 118 15.81 5.56 28.79
N GLY A 119 15.95 6.55 27.90
CA GLY A 119 16.89 7.67 28.07
C GLY A 119 18.32 7.38 27.58
N ASP A 120 18.56 6.20 26.99
CA ASP A 120 19.86 5.84 26.40
C ASP A 120 20.12 6.52 25.03
N SER A 121 19.13 7.22 24.51
CA SER A 121 19.15 7.94 23.24
C SER A 121 18.89 9.42 23.49
N THR A 122 19.61 10.29 22.78
CA THR A 122 19.33 11.74 22.77
C THR A 122 18.09 12.10 21.95
N ASN A 123 17.52 11.15 21.21
CA ASN A 123 16.30 11.34 20.42
C ASN A 123 15.06 11.19 21.32
N THR A 124 14.25 12.26 21.39
CA THR A 124 13.03 12.36 22.20
C THR A 124 11.74 12.03 21.44
N THR A 125 11.82 11.67 20.15
CA THR A 125 10.64 11.30 19.36
C THR A 125 10.01 10.00 19.90
N LYS A 126 8.72 10.09 20.27
CA LYS A 126 7.88 8.93 20.61
C LYS A 126 7.82 7.98 19.42
N ALA A 127 7.94 6.69 19.68
CA ALA A 127 7.94 5.66 18.65
C ALA A 127 7.06 4.49 19.05
N MET A 128 6.48 3.82 18.06
CA MET A 128 5.72 2.60 18.30
C MET A 128 6.61 1.49 18.89
N ASP A 129 6.08 0.75 19.87
CA ASP A 129 6.81 -0.27 20.62
C ASP A 129 6.93 -1.56 19.82
N ALA A 130 8.02 -1.67 19.07
CA ALA A 130 8.37 -2.89 18.34
C ALA A 130 8.68 -4.09 19.25
N GLY A 131 9.11 -3.86 20.51
CA GLY A 131 9.51 -4.91 21.44
C GLY A 131 8.34 -5.71 22.03
N LYS A 132 7.11 -5.19 21.87
CA LYS A 132 5.86 -5.89 22.21
C LYS A 132 5.23 -6.63 21.02
N TRP A 133 5.84 -6.58 19.84
CA TRP A 133 5.38 -7.39 18.71
C TRP A 133 5.40 -8.89 19.06
N GLY A 134 4.41 -9.63 18.57
CA GLY A 134 4.18 -11.03 18.94
C GLY A 134 3.75 -11.28 20.41
N LYS A 135 3.63 -10.25 21.25
CA LYS A 135 3.13 -10.35 22.64
C LYS A 135 1.72 -9.77 22.82
N GLN A 136 1.23 -9.04 21.81
CA GLN A 136 -0.14 -8.51 21.75
C GLN A 136 -1.02 -9.40 20.88
N LYS A 137 -2.35 -9.29 21.05
CA LYS A 137 -3.30 -9.99 20.19
C LYS A 137 -3.12 -9.55 18.74
N GLY A 138 -3.11 -10.51 17.83
CA GLY A 138 -2.95 -10.26 16.41
C GLY A 138 -3.27 -11.52 15.62
N GLY A 139 -3.16 -11.42 14.32
CA GLY A 139 -3.41 -12.53 13.42
C GLY A 139 -3.38 -12.08 11.98
N PHE A 140 -3.97 -12.90 11.12
CA PHE A 140 -4.14 -12.56 9.72
C PHE A 140 -5.58 -12.82 9.27
N TYR A 141 -6.00 -12.10 8.24
CA TYR A 141 -7.18 -12.43 7.46
C TYR A 141 -6.75 -12.80 6.05
N SER A 142 -7.42 -13.80 5.49
CA SER A 142 -7.42 -14.07 4.05
C SER A 142 -8.76 -13.64 3.51
N PHE A 143 -8.76 -12.71 2.57
CA PHE A 143 -9.97 -12.29 1.86
C PHE A 143 -10.13 -13.10 0.58
N GLU A 144 -11.27 -12.92 -0.09
CA GLU A 144 -11.44 -13.39 -1.46
C GLU A 144 -10.38 -12.77 -2.38
N HIS A 145 -10.19 -13.39 -3.54
CA HIS A 145 -9.30 -12.89 -4.60
C HIS A 145 -7.81 -12.77 -4.21
N GLY A 146 -7.40 -13.37 -3.09
CA GLY A 146 -6.01 -13.53 -2.68
C GLY A 146 -5.45 -12.39 -1.84
N HIS A 147 -6.27 -11.40 -1.46
CA HIS A 147 -5.84 -10.32 -0.58
C HIS A 147 -5.63 -10.82 0.85
N LEU A 148 -4.66 -10.26 1.56
CA LEU A 148 -4.27 -10.68 2.90
C LEU A 148 -4.13 -9.46 3.81
N LEU A 149 -4.50 -9.58 5.09
CA LEU A 149 -4.18 -8.57 6.10
C LEU A 149 -3.44 -9.23 7.24
N LEU A 150 -2.23 -8.77 7.54
CA LEU A 150 -1.60 -9.00 8.85
C LEU A 150 -1.99 -7.85 9.78
N TRP A 151 -2.42 -8.18 11.00
CA TRP A 151 -2.81 -7.18 11.98
C TRP A 151 -2.34 -7.53 13.40
N GLN A 152 -2.11 -6.51 14.21
CA GLN A 152 -1.78 -6.67 15.63
C GLN A 152 -2.20 -5.45 16.44
N GLU A 153 -2.64 -5.66 17.67
CA GLU A 153 -2.81 -4.60 18.68
C GLU A 153 -1.46 -3.95 19.04
N TRP A 154 -1.43 -2.62 19.08
CA TRP A 154 -0.29 -1.87 19.58
C TRP A 154 -0.15 -2.02 21.09
N GLY A 155 1.08 -2.16 21.56
CA GLY A 155 1.38 -2.16 23.00
C GLY A 155 1.51 -0.76 23.62
N ASN A 156 1.46 0.28 22.78
CA ASN A 156 1.51 1.71 23.12
C ASN A 156 0.72 2.58 22.11
N PRO A 157 -0.58 2.32 21.92
CA PRO A 157 -1.38 3.04 20.92
C PRO A 157 -1.43 4.56 21.16
N GLN A 158 -1.18 5.02 22.38
CA GLN A 158 -1.09 6.44 22.72
C GLN A 158 0.04 7.22 22.05
N ASP A 159 1.00 6.50 21.46
CA ASP A 159 2.08 7.11 20.69
C ASP A 159 1.75 7.21 19.18
N ARG A 160 0.58 6.71 18.75
CA ARG A 160 0.10 6.88 17.36
C ARG A 160 -0.31 8.34 17.13
N PRO A 161 -0.03 8.91 15.95
CA PRO A 161 -0.43 10.28 15.62
C PRO A 161 -1.93 10.58 15.77
N LEU A 162 -2.78 9.57 15.61
CA LEU A 162 -4.24 9.72 15.69
C LEU A 162 -4.82 9.56 17.09
N TRP A 163 -4.00 9.29 18.11
CA TRP A 163 -4.49 9.01 19.46
C TRP A 163 -5.37 10.15 20.00
N ASP A 164 -4.92 11.39 19.84
CA ASP A 164 -5.63 12.58 20.35
C ASP A 164 -6.94 12.85 19.62
N ARG A 165 -7.17 12.19 18.47
CA ARG A 165 -8.39 12.31 17.66
C ARG A 165 -9.32 11.10 17.80
N ARG A 166 -9.05 10.20 18.76
CA ARG A 166 -9.87 9.00 18.93
C ARG A 166 -11.34 9.32 19.17
N GLU A 167 -11.66 10.33 19.97
CA GLU A 167 -13.06 10.71 20.25
C GLU A 167 -13.81 11.14 18.99
N GLU A 168 -13.17 11.94 18.13
CA GLU A 168 -13.71 12.33 16.82
C GLU A 168 -13.98 11.10 15.93
N LEU A 169 -13.03 10.15 15.92
CA LEU A 169 -13.15 8.92 15.13
C LEU A 169 -14.27 8.02 15.67
N VAL A 170 -14.47 7.96 16.99
CA VAL A 170 -15.57 7.20 17.62
C VAL A 170 -16.91 7.82 17.24
N GLU A 171 -17.04 9.14 17.31
CA GLU A 171 -18.27 9.84 16.93
C GLU A 171 -18.64 9.58 15.46
N LYS A 172 -17.63 9.57 14.57
CA LYS A 172 -17.86 9.45 13.13
C LYS A 172 -18.03 8.01 12.64
N TYR A 173 -17.27 7.06 13.19
CA TYR A 173 -17.16 5.70 12.67
C TYR A 173 -17.56 4.61 13.67
N GLY A 174 -17.88 4.99 14.91
CA GLY A 174 -18.18 4.05 15.99
C GLY A 174 -16.92 3.53 16.69
N ASP A 175 -17.10 3.00 17.90
CA ASP A 175 -15.99 2.60 18.78
C ASP A 175 -15.13 1.47 18.19
N GLU A 176 -15.75 0.48 17.56
CA GLU A 176 -15.03 -0.66 16.96
C GLU A 176 -14.10 -0.22 15.82
N MET A 177 -14.58 0.64 14.92
CA MET A 177 -13.78 1.13 13.80
C MET A 177 -12.70 2.12 14.26
N ALA A 178 -13.03 3.02 15.19
CA ALA A 178 -12.03 3.91 15.79
C ALA A 178 -10.94 3.11 16.52
N ASN A 179 -11.33 2.04 17.23
CA ASN A 179 -10.39 1.11 17.83
C ASN A 179 -9.52 0.43 16.79
N PHE A 180 -10.10 -0.05 15.68
CA PHE A 180 -9.34 -0.58 14.56
C PHE A 180 -8.33 0.46 14.10
N MET A 181 -8.76 1.64 13.65
CA MET A 181 -7.90 2.72 13.13
C MET A 181 -6.73 3.11 14.06
N VAL A 182 -6.97 3.25 15.36
CA VAL A 182 -5.96 3.77 16.30
C VAL A 182 -5.12 2.67 16.94
N ASN A 183 -5.74 1.60 17.42
CA ASN A 183 -5.07 0.60 18.25
C ASN A 183 -4.48 -0.57 17.46
N ILE A 184 -4.84 -0.74 16.19
CA ILE A 184 -4.41 -1.89 15.38
C ILE A 184 -3.40 -1.47 14.31
N SER A 185 -2.25 -2.13 14.29
CA SER A 185 -1.31 -2.15 13.16
C SER A 185 -1.91 -2.95 12.02
N ARG A 186 -1.77 -2.49 10.77
CA ARG A 186 -2.29 -3.15 9.58
C ARG A 186 -1.24 -3.23 8.48
N ASN A 187 -1.13 -4.41 7.88
CA ASN A 187 -0.31 -4.63 6.69
C ASN A 187 -1.15 -5.34 5.62
N LEU A 188 -1.82 -4.57 4.77
CA LEU A 188 -2.77 -5.07 3.77
C LEU A 188 -2.05 -5.39 2.46
N CYS A 189 -2.02 -6.66 2.08
CA CYS A 189 -1.64 -7.13 0.76
C CYS A 189 -2.83 -7.07 -0.18
N LEU A 190 -2.77 -6.21 -1.18
CA LEU A 190 -3.62 -6.26 -2.35
C LEU A 190 -2.92 -7.11 -3.42
N TYR A 191 -3.31 -8.38 -3.48
CA TYR A 191 -2.86 -9.31 -4.52
C TYR A 191 -2.95 -8.67 -5.92
N PRO A 192 -1.91 -8.84 -6.76
CA PRO A 192 -0.74 -9.68 -6.49
C PRO A 192 0.35 -9.01 -5.65
N ASN A 193 0.62 -7.72 -5.84
CA ASN A 193 1.96 -7.20 -5.57
C ASN A 193 1.99 -5.79 -4.97
N VAL A 194 0.92 -5.38 -4.28
CA VAL A 194 0.85 -4.09 -3.60
C VAL A 194 0.56 -4.29 -2.13
N TYR A 195 1.28 -3.57 -1.28
CA TYR A 195 0.97 -3.43 0.13
C TYR A 195 0.55 -2.00 0.44
N ILE A 196 -0.58 -1.87 1.13
CA ILE A 196 -0.99 -0.63 1.81
C ILE A 196 -0.78 -0.88 3.29
N MET A 197 0.21 -0.19 3.86
CA MET A 197 0.68 -0.44 5.20
C MET A 197 0.36 0.75 6.08
N ASP A 198 -0.21 0.49 7.24
CA ASP A 198 -0.39 1.44 8.33
C ASP A 198 0.08 0.77 9.62
N GLN A 199 1.40 0.83 9.81
CA GLN A 199 2.10 0.16 10.91
C GLN A 199 3.06 1.13 11.63
N PHE A 200 4.36 0.83 11.65
CA PHE A 200 5.43 1.76 12.05
C PHE A 200 5.56 2.99 11.14
N SER A 201 5.04 2.88 9.91
CA SER A 201 4.88 3.97 8.95
C SER A 201 3.62 3.72 8.13
N SER A 202 3.05 4.81 7.58
CA SER A 202 2.01 4.77 6.56
C SER A 202 2.69 4.80 5.18
N GLN A 203 2.53 3.74 4.41
CA GLN A 203 3.24 3.61 3.13
C GLN A 203 2.52 2.68 2.14
N ILE A 204 2.77 2.93 0.85
CA ILE A 204 2.45 2.02 -0.24
C ILE A 204 3.75 1.34 -0.65
N ARG A 205 3.75 0.02 -0.76
CA ARG A 205 4.89 -0.75 -1.25
C ARG A 205 4.49 -1.59 -2.44
N THR A 206 5.21 -1.49 -3.54
CA THR A 206 4.96 -2.29 -4.75
C THR A 206 6.11 -3.23 -5.03
N PHE A 207 5.78 -4.43 -5.52
CA PHE A 207 6.77 -5.43 -5.94
C PHE A 207 6.69 -5.64 -7.44
N ARG A 208 7.62 -5.07 -8.17
CA ARG A 208 7.69 -5.24 -9.61
C ARG A 208 8.57 -6.46 -9.94
N PRO A 209 7.98 -7.54 -10.51
CA PRO A 209 8.79 -8.65 -11.00
C PRO A 209 9.65 -8.21 -12.19
N ILE A 210 10.97 -8.42 -12.10
CA ILE A 210 11.90 -8.19 -13.21
C ILE A 210 12.22 -9.52 -13.90
N SER A 211 12.49 -10.55 -13.11
CA SER A 211 12.68 -11.95 -13.52
C SER A 211 12.18 -12.89 -12.42
N ALA A 212 12.30 -14.21 -12.63
CA ALA A 212 11.90 -15.20 -11.62
C ALA A 212 12.70 -15.09 -10.30
N ASP A 213 13.90 -14.53 -10.36
CA ASP A 213 14.88 -14.41 -9.28
C ASP A 213 15.26 -12.95 -8.98
N LYS A 214 14.55 -11.97 -9.55
CA LYS A 214 14.83 -10.55 -9.32
C LYS A 214 13.57 -9.70 -9.24
N THR A 215 13.51 -8.86 -8.21
CA THR A 215 12.38 -7.99 -7.95
C THR A 215 12.85 -6.57 -7.64
N GLU A 216 12.16 -5.58 -8.21
CA GLU A 216 12.27 -4.17 -7.82
C GLU A 216 11.18 -3.87 -6.79
N VAL A 217 11.58 -3.29 -5.66
CA VAL A 217 10.66 -2.86 -4.60
C VAL A 217 10.67 -1.35 -4.57
N THR A 218 9.49 -0.75 -4.68
CA THR A 218 9.33 0.70 -4.52
C THR A 218 8.42 1.00 -3.35
N ILE A 219 8.82 1.94 -2.51
CA ILE A 219 8.09 2.38 -1.32
C ILE A 219 7.76 3.87 -1.47
N TYR A 220 6.50 4.21 -1.29
CA TYR A 220 5.96 5.56 -1.27
C TYR A 220 5.41 5.85 0.12
N CYS A 221 5.70 7.03 0.67
CA CYS A 221 5.06 7.48 1.90
C CYS A 221 3.69 8.08 1.58
N ILE A 222 2.74 7.81 2.46
CA ILE A 222 1.40 8.42 2.48
C ILE A 222 1.14 9.06 3.83
#